data_AF-A0A933C2Z1-F1
#
_entry.id   AF-A0A933C2Z1-F1
#
_cell.length_a   1.000
_cell.length_b   1.000
_cell.length_c   1.000
_cell.angle_alpha   90.00
_cell.angle_beta   90.00
_cell.angle_gamma   90.00
#
_symmetry.space_group_name_H-M   'P 1'
#
loop_
_entity.id
_entity.type
_entity.pdbx_description
1 polymer ?
#
loop_
_entity_poly.entity_id
_entity_poly.type
_entity_poly.pdbx_seq_one_letter_code
_entity_poly.pdbx_strand_id
1 'polypeptide(L)'
;MKRSHRLTVVVVSLTGVVLFFLLLTGLSRKGEGPLARVLEDIGVFVSNVENTVTGYFRGPGRSSRLLWLEPLRQSVDSLRHPPQILLGAYDSGLPSSLDGVAKLESSLNTTFPLVHIYSAWGDRPEQQFPARVLNAIWNLGSIPVLTWEPWLTDFENVNHPHLPLRTERDRGGFGAITRGDYDFYIDAWASEAAAFKHPMFLRFAHEMNDPYRYPWGPHNNSVVDFLEAWRHVYQRFQQAGARNVLWVWSP
;
A
#
# COMPACT_ATOMS: atom_id res chain seq x y z
N MET A 1 -46.17 14.95 -11.07
CA MET A 1 -45.55 14.52 -12.34
C MET A 1 -46.42 13.44 -12.98
N LYS A 2 -46.85 13.64 -14.24
CA LYS A 2 -47.70 12.68 -14.98
C LYS A 2 -46.93 11.38 -15.23
N ARG A 3 -47.62 10.23 -15.14
CA ARG A 3 -47.05 8.86 -15.25
C ARG A 3 -46.19 8.65 -16.51
N SER A 4 -46.51 9.36 -17.59
CA SER A 4 -45.73 9.38 -18.84
C SER A 4 -44.34 9.97 -18.69
N HIS A 5 -44.15 11.03 -17.89
CA HIS A 5 -42.82 11.62 -17.65
C HIS A 5 -41.88 10.68 -16.88
N ARG A 6 -42.43 9.86 -15.95
CA ARG A 6 -41.62 8.88 -15.22
C ARG A 6 -41.14 7.76 -16.14
N LEU A 7 -41.99 7.29 -17.05
CA LEU A 7 -41.59 6.30 -18.05
C LEU A 7 -40.52 6.84 -19.01
N THR A 8 -40.66 8.08 -19.48
CA THR A 8 -39.67 8.70 -20.36
C THR A 8 -38.31 8.85 -19.67
N VAL A 9 -38.29 9.31 -18.42
CA VAL A 9 -37.04 9.43 -17.65
C VAL A 9 -36.39 8.06 -17.43
N VAL A 10 -37.16 7.03 -17.11
CA VAL A 10 -36.63 5.66 -16.93
C VAL A 10 -36.06 5.10 -18.24
N VAL A 11 -36.76 5.26 -19.35
CA VAL A 11 -36.29 4.79 -20.66
C VAL A 11 -35.04 5.54 -21.10
N VAL A 12 -35.01 6.87 -20.98
CA VAL A 12 -33.83 7.68 -21.32
C VAL A 12 -32.62 7.32 -20.45
N SER A 13 -32.83 7.08 -19.15
CA SER A 13 -31.75 6.63 -18.25
C SER A 13 -31.24 5.24 -18.61
N LEU A 14 -32.12 4.28 -18.93
CA LEU A 14 -31.73 2.95 -19.37
C LEU A 14 -30.97 2.97 -20.70
N THR A 15 -31.43 3.76 -21.67
CA THR A 15 -30.73 3.93 -22.95
C THR A 15 -29.38 4.62 -22.77
N GLY A 16 -29.28 5.61 -21.88
CA GLY A 16 -28.02 6.27 -21.54
C GLY A 16 -27.00 5.31 -20.91
N VAL A 17 -27.44 4.43 -20.01
CA VAL A 17 -26.59 3.39 -19.41
C VAL A 17 -26.12 2.39 -20.47
N VAL A 18 -27.02 1.92 -21.33
CA VAL A 18 -26.66 0.99 -22.42
C VAL A 18 -25.68 1.62 -23.40
N LEU A 19 -25.89 2.88 -23.78
CA LEU A 19 -24.96 3.60 -24.66
C LEU A 19 -23.60 3.83 -23.99
N PHE A 20 -23.57 4.10 -22.69
CA PHE A 20 -22.33 4.22 -21.92
C PHE A 20 -21.55 2.90 -21.87
N PHE A 21 -22.23 1.78 -21.65
CA PHE A 21 -21.63 0.44 -21.71
C PHE A 21 -21.14 0.08 -23.11
N LEU A 22 -21.88 0.43 -24.17
CA LEU A 22 -21.45 0.24 -25.56
C LEU A 22 -20.25 1.12 -25.92
N LEU A 23 -20.17 2.34 -25.38
CA LEU A 23 -19.03 3.23 -25.55
C LEU A 23 -17.79 2.68 -24.84
N LEU A 24 -17.94 2.20 -23.60
CA LEU A 24 -16.88 1.55 -22.83
C LEU A 24 -16.36 0.28 -23.49
N THR A 25 -17.26 -0.58 -24.00
CA THR A 25 -16.87 -1.80 -24.73
C THR A 25 -16.24 -1.50 -26.09
N GLY A 26 -16.68 -0.43 -26.76
CA GLY A 26 -16.05 0.08 -27.97
C GLY A 26 -14.63 0.62 -27.73
N LEU A 27 -14.41 1.32 -26.62
CA LEU A 27 -13.10 1.82 -26.19
C LEU A 27 -12.19 0.67 -25.72
N SER A 28 -12.73 -0.35 -25.05
CA SER A 28 -11.99 -1.53 -24.58
C SER A 28 -11.52 -2.46 -25.71
N ARG A 29 -12.18 -2.45 -26.88
CA ARG A 29 -11.75 -3.23 -28.05
C ARG A 29 -10.51 -2.66 -28.74
N LYS A 30 -10.03 -1.48 -28.36
CA LYS A 30 -8.77 -0.90 -28.83
C LYS A 30 -7.76 -0.81 -27.68
N GLY A 31 -7.11 -1.94 -27.42
CA GLY A 31 -5.96 -2.05 -26.52
C GLY A 31 -6.35 -2.29 -25.06
N GLU A 32 -5.83 -3.38 -24.49
CA GLU A 32 -5.84 -3.63 -23.04
C GLU A 32 -5.04 -2.51 -22.34
N GLY A 33 -5.74 -1.42 -22.01
CA GLY A 33 -5.15 -0.26 -21.35
C GLY A 33 -5.08 -0.41 -19.83
N PRO A 34 -4.27 0.42 -19.16
CA PRO A 34 -4.14 0.46 -17.70
C PRO A 34 -5.49 0.58 -16.97
N LEU A 35 -6.45 1.28 -17.57
CA LEU A 35 -7.79 1.48 -17.00
C LEU A 35 -8.64 0.20 -16.94
N ALA A 36 -8.49 -0.72 -17.90
CA ALA A 36 -9.21 -1.99 -17.88
C ALA A 36 -8.70 -2.89 -16.75
N ARG A 37 -7.37 -2.96 -16.56
CA ARG A 37 -6.76 -3.64 -15.41
C ARG A 37 -7.12 -2.97 -14.08
N VAL A 38 -7.14 -1.65 -14.02
CA VAL A 38 -7.60 -0.90 -12.84
C VAL A 38 -9.04 -1.29 -12.47
N LEU A 39 -9.95 -1.39 -13.43
CA LEU A 39 -11.34 -1.77 -13.20
C LEU A 39 -11.51 -3.25 -12.85
N GLU A 40 -10.71 -4.14 -13.45
CA GLU A 40 -10.72 -5.57 -13.16
C GLU A 40 -10.15 -5.86 -11.76
N ASP A 41 -9.05 -5.20 -11.37
CA ASP A 41 -8.45 -5.29 -10.04
C ASP A 41 -9.38 -4.70 -8.95
N ILE A 42 -10.04 -3.57 -9.23
CA ILE A 42 -11.09 -3.00 -8.35
C ILE A 42 -12.24 -4.01 -8.23
N GLY A 43 -12.66 -4.60 -9.34
CA GLY A 43 -13.70 -5.62 -9.38
C GLY A 43 -13.34 -6.84 -8.55
N VAL A 44 -12.12 -7.37 -8.64
CA VAL A 44 -11.67 -8.55 -7.90
C VAL A 44 -11.48 -8.24 -6.40
N PHE A 45 -10.88 -7.10 -6.05
CA PHE A 45 -10.69 -6.74 -4.64
C PHE A 45 -12.03 -6.42 -3.95
N VAL A 46 -12.88 -5.59 -4.58
CA VAL A 46 -14.21 -5.27 -4.05
C VAL A 46 -15.10 -6.50 -4.08
N SER A 47 -15.06 -7.34 -5.12
CA SER A 47 -15.86 -8.57 -5.18
C SER A 47 -15.38 -9.62 -4.19
N ASN A 48 -14.08 -9.75 -3.89
CA ASN A 48 -13.61 -10.66 -2.85
C ASN A 48 -13.96 -10.13 -1.45
N VAL A 49 -13.91 -8.81 -1.25
CA VAL A 49 -14.48 -8.19 -0.05
C VAL A 49 -15.98 -8.46 0.02
N GLU A 50 -16.74 -8.26 -1.06
CA GLU A 50 -18.21 -8.45 -1.14
C GLU A 50 -18.66 -9.92 -1.05
N ASN A 51 -17.89 -10.87 -1.60
CA ASN A 51 -18.19 -12.29 -1.57
C ASN A 51 -17.95 -12.91 -0.18
N THR A 52 -17.05 -12.32 0.62
CA THR A 52 -16.89 -12.64 2.06
C THR A 52 -17.94 -11.93 2.93
N VAL A 53 -18.74 -11.02 2.36
CA VAL A 53 -19.55 -10.03 3.08
C VAL A 53 -21.04 -10.40 3.22
N THR A 54 -21.54 -11.42 2.52
CA THR A 54 -22.94 -11.86 2.66
C THR A 54 -23.27 -12.43 4.04
N GLY A 55 -22.27 -12.89 4.80
CA GLY A 55 -22.43 -13.38 6.18
C GLY A 55 -22.35 -12.31 7.28
N TYR A 56 -21.77 -11.14 6.99
CA TYR A 56 -21.47 -10.10 7.99
C TYR A 56 -22.54 -8.99 8.11
N PHE A 57 -23.52 -8.93 7.21
CA PHE A 57 -24.55 -7.88 7.20
C PHE A 57 -25.72 -8.10 8.18
N ARG A 58 -25.43 -8.54 9.40
CA ARG A 58 -26.26 -8.22 10.56
C ARG A 58 -25.46 -7.36 11.53
N GLY A 59 -25.24 -6.10 11.18
CA GLY A 59 -24.58 -5.13 12.05
C GLY A 59 -24.01 -3.91 11.32
N PRO A 60 -23.61 -2.86 12.05
CA PRO A 60 -22.89 -1.74 11.45
C PRO A 60 -21.50 -2.24 10.98
N GLY A 61 -21.10 -1.88 9.76
CA GLY A 61 -19.91 -2.45 9.09
C GLY A 61 -18.59 -2.29 9.87
N ARG A 62 -17.53 -3.02 9.49
CA ARG A 62 -16.22 -3.08 10.21
C ARG A 62 -15.71 -1.73 10.69
N SER A 63 -15.75 -0.69 9.84
CA SER A 63 -15.28 0.66 10.14
C SER A 63 -16.03 1.32 11.31
N SER A 64 -17.29 0.98 11.53
CA SER A 64 -18.08 1.48 12.66
C SER A 64 -17.51 1.06 14.01
N ARG A 65 -16.86 -0.11 14.09
CA ARG A 65 -16.20 -0.62 15.30
C ARG A 65 -14.89 0.11 15.61
N LEU A 66 -14.36 0.87 14.64
CA LEU A 66 -13.14 1.65 14.76
C LEU A 66 -13.41 3.16 14.83
N LEU A 67 -14.65 3.62 15.04
CA LEU A 67 -14.96 5.05 15.14
C LEU A 67 -14.17 5.75 16.26
N TRP A 68 -13.83 5.04 17.34
CA TRP A 68 -12.99 5.56 18.41
C TRP A 68 -11.55 5.90 17.96
N LEU A 69 -11.09 5.32 16.85
CA LEU A 69 -9.75 5.54 16.29
C LEU A 69 -9.69 6.81 15.42
N GLU A 70 -10.84 7.32 14.94
CA GLU A 70 -10.90 8.47 14.03
C GLU A 70 -10.10 9.69 14.51
N PRO A 71 -10.20 10.13 15.78
CA PRO A 71 -9.41 11.26 16.26
C PRO A 71 -7.89 10.99 16.24
N LEU A 72 -7.49 9.74 16.46
CA LEU A 72 -6.08 9.35 16.53
C LEU A 72 -5.47 9.21 15.13
N ARG A 73 -6.20 8.58 14.20
CA ARG A 73 -5.65 8.27 12.87
C ARG A 73 -5.50 9.48 11.96
N GLN A 74 -6.16 10.60 12.26
CA GLN A 74 -6.10 11.82 11.44
C GLN A 74 -4.80 12.63 11.60
N SER A 75 -4.00 12.35 12.63
CA SER A 75 -2.77 13.09 12.90
C SER A 75 -1.58 12.17 13.16
N VAL A 76 -0.46 12.46 12.51
CA VAL A 76 0.83 11.81 12.78
C VAL A 76 1.24 11.99 14.25
N ASP A 77 0.99 13.15 14.84
CA ASP A 77 1.41 13.43 16.22
C ASP A 77 0.63 12.58 17.23
N SER A 78 -0.66 12.36 16.98
CA SER A 78 -1.50 11.48 17.80
C SER A 78 -1.06 10.02 17.71
N LEU A 79 -0.56 9.59 16.56
CA LEU A 79 -0.04 8.23 16.36
C LEU A 79 1.37 8.00 16.91
N ARG A 80 2.16 9.06 17.13
CA ARG A 80 3.45 8.95 17.83
C ARG A 80 3.28 8.68 19.32
N HIS A 81 2.19 9.15 19.92
CA HIS A 81 1.91 9.03 21.35
C HIS A 81 0.45 8.59 21.58
N PRO A 82 0.06 7.39 21.13
CA PRO A 82 -1.31 6.94 21.29
C PRO A 82 -1.63 6.73 22.78
N PRO A 83 -2.84 7.06 23.25
CA PRO A 83 -3.23 6.90 24.65
C PRO A 83 -3.35 5.44 25.10
N GLN A 84 -3.34 4.51 24.14
CA GLN A 84 -3.46 3.07 24.36
C GLN A 84 -2.66 2.29 23.32
N ILE A 85 -2.36 1.03 23.64
CA ILE A 85 -1.72 0.10 22.71
C ILE A 85 -2.67 -0.18 21.54
N LEU A 86 -2.17 -0.02 20.32
CA LEU A 86 -2.88 -0.36 19.10
C LEU A 86 -2.44 -1.75 18.64
N LEU A 87 -3.40 -2.68 18.52
CA LEU A 87 -3.14 -4.02 18.01
C LEU A 87 -3.23 -4.06 16.49
N GLY A 88 -2.44 -4.94 15.88
CA GLY A 88 -2.42 -5.14 14.44
C GLY A 88 -2.20 -6.59 14.07
N ALA A 89 -2.46 -6.89 12.80
CA ALA A 89 -2.18 -8.19 12.20
C ALA A 89 -1.62 -8.04 10.79
N TYR A 90 -0.79 -9.01 10.43
CA TYR A 90 -0.37 -9.31 9.07
C TYR A 90 -0.93 -10.69 8.68
N ASP A 91 -1.31 -10.83 7.43
CA ASP A 91 -1.69 -12.11 6.82
C ASP A 91 -1.00 -12.25 5.46
N SER A 92 -0.53 -13.45 5.11
CA SER A 92 0.21 -13.70 3.87
C SER A 92 -0.64 -13.59 2.60
N GLY A 93 -1.97 -13.51 2.72
CA GLY A 93 -2.86 -13.21 1.61
C GLY A 93 -2.79 -11.74 1.16
N LEU A 94 -2.24 -10.85 1.98
CA LEU A 94 -2.03 -9.44 1.60
C LEU A 94 -0.83 -9.31 0.64
N PRO A 95 -0.90 -8.38 -0.33
CA PRO A 95 -1.94 -7.37 -0.55
C PRO A 95 -3.20 -7.83 -1.29
N SER A 96 -3.25 -9.09 -1.74
CA SER A 96 -4.29 -9.61 -2.64
C SER A 96 -5.66 -9.82 -1.97
N SER A 97 -5.69 -10.11 -0.67
CA SER A 97 -6.94 -10.30 0.09
C SER A 97 -6.78 -9.90 1.57
N LEU A 98 -7.86 -9.36 2.15
CA LEU A 98 -8.01 -9.08 3.58
C LEU A 98 -8.68 -10.21 4.37
N ASP A 99 -9.04 -11.32 3.72
CA ASP A 99 -9.84 -12.38 4.35
C ASP A 99 -9.16 -13.00 5.57
N GLY A 100 -7.83 -13.16 5.54
CA GLY A 100 -7.08 -13.70 6.67
C GLY A 100 -7.17 -12.78 7.90
N VAL A 101 -7.04 -11.47 7.70
CA VAL A 101 -7.24 -10.47 8.76
C VAL A 101 -8.68 -10.51 9.27
N ALA A 102 -9.68 -10.55 8.39
CA ALA A 102 -11.09 -10.59 8.79
C ALA A 102 -11.45 -11.88 9.57
N LYS A 103 -10.90 -13.03 9.17
CA LYS A 103 -11.05 -14.31 9.87
C LYS A 103 -10.44 -14.24 11.27
N LEU A 104 -9.25 -13.66 11.40
CA LEU A 104 -8.58 -13.47 12.68
C LEU A 104 -9.33 -12.50 13.60
N GLU A 105 -9.83 -11.39 13.06
CA GLU A 105 -10.70 -10.46 13.80
C GLU A 105 -11.92 -11.17 14.38
N SER A 106 -12.50 -12.09 13.61
CA SER A 106 -13.73 -12.77 13.99
C SER A 106 -13.50 -13.89 14.98
N SER A 107 -12.38 -14.62 14.88
CA SER A 107 -12.01 -15.63 15.88
C SER A 107 -11.68 -14.99 17.23
N LEU A 108 -11.13 -13.78 17.23
CA LEU A 108 -10.77 -13.03 18.43
C LEU A 108 -11.88 -12.08 18.93
N ASN A 109 -13.00 -11.99 18.20
CA ASN A 109 -14.07 -11.03 18.45
C ASN A 109 -13.55 -9.59 18.65
N THR A 110 -12.63 -9.16 17.79
CA THR A 110 -11.99 -7.84 17.82
C THR A 110 -11.98 -7.19 16.43
N THR A 111 -11.48 -5.98 16.31
CA THR A 111 -11.19 -5.34 15.03
C THR A 111 -9.88 -4.60 15.16
N PHE A 112 -8.92 -4.88 14.29
CA PHE A 112 -7.56 -4.37 14.41
C PHE A 112 -7.46 -2.90 13.96
N PRO A 113 -7.01 -2.00 14.85
CA PRO A 113 -6.65 -0.64 14.46
C PRO A 113 -5.56 -0.59 13.39
N LEU A 114 -4.62 -1.53 13.40
CA LEU A 114 -3.50 -1.58 12.45
C LEU A 114 -3.65 -2.78 11.51
N VAL A 115 -3.36 -2.58 10.22
CA VAL A 115 -3.22 -3.67 9.26
C VAL A 115 -1.83 -3.56 8.64
N HIS A 116 -1.06 -4.65 8.75
CA HIS A 116 0.32 -4.70 8.31
C HIS A 116 0.42 -5.39 6.94
N ILE A 117 1.21 -4.81 6.03
CA ILE A 117 1.54 -5.34 4.70
C ILE A 117 3.05 -5.23 4.44
N TYR A 118 3.54 -6.00 3.47
CA TYR A 118 4.92 -5.96 2.99
C TYR A 118 4.95 -5.51 1.53
N SER A 119 6.00 -4.80 1.14
CA SER A 119 6.32 -4.52 -0.25
C SER A 119 7.84 -4.47 -0.43
N ALA A 120 8.30 -5.19 -1.45
CA ALA A 120 9.70 -5.22 -1.85
C ALA A 120 10.02 -4.05 -2.78
N TRP A 121 11.29 -3.62 -2.78
CA TRP A 121 11.86 -2.81 -3.84
C TRP A 121 11.98 -3.62 -5.12
N GLY A 122 11.80 -2.99 -6.27
CA GLY A 122 12.05 -3.60 -7.57
C GLY A 122 11.17 -3.05 -8.70
N ASP A 123 11.28 -3.68 -9.86
CA ASP A 123 10.62 -3.25 -11.10
C ASP A 123 9.19 -3.76 -11.28
N ARG A 124 8.78 -4.77 -10.50
CA ARG A 124 7.46 -5.40 -10.70
C ARG A 124 6.33 -4.46 -10.26
N PRO A 125 5.12 -4.57 -10.83
CA PRO A 125 3.98 -3.73 -10.44
C PRO A 125 3.65 -3.80 -8.94
N GLU A 126 3.76 -4.97 -8.32
CA GLU A 126 3.54 -5.19 -6.89
C GLU A 126 4.64 -4.60 -5.98
N GLN A 127 5.74 -4.14 -6.58
CA GLN A 127 6.87 -3.48 -5.91
C GLN A 127 6.80 -1.96 -6.00
N GLN A 128 5.76 -1.42 -6.64
CA GLN A 128 5.47 0.02 -6.63
C GLN A 128 4.63 0.39 -5.41
N PHE A 129 4.54 1.69 -5.11
CA PHE A 129 3.82 2.18 -3.93
C PHE A 129 2.37 1.65 -3.92
N PRO A 130 1.93 0.91 -2.89
CA PRO A 130 0.67 0.16 -2.92
C PRO A 130 -0.54 1.04 -2.56
N ALA A 131 -0.71 2.18 -3.25
CA ALA A 131 -1.73 3.20 -2.95
C ALA A 131 -3.14 2.60 -2.80
N ARG A 132 -3.52 1.64 -3.64
CA ARG A 132 -4.85 1.01 -3.58
C ARG A 132 -5.08 0.26 -2.28
N VAL A 133 -4.10 -0.53 -1.85
CA VAL A 133 -4.17 -1.34 -0.63
C VAL A 133 -4.18 -0.45 0.60
N LEU A 134 -3.34 0.59 0.61
CA LEU A 134 -3.30 1.57 1.71
C LEU A 134 -4.64 2.33 1.84
N ASN A 135 -5.22 2.75 0.72
CA ASN A 135 -6.55 3.36 0.70
C ASN A 135 -7.65 2.40 1.16
N ALA A 136 -7.57 1.11 0.79
CA ALA A 136 -8.53 0.12 1.25
C ALA A 136 -8.46 -0.08 2.78
N ILE A 137 -7.25 -0.25 3.32
CA ILE A 137 -7.02 -0.35 4.77
C ILE A 137 -7.58 0.89 5.49
N TRP A 138 -7.29 2.08 4.97
CA TRP A 138 -7.76 3.34 5.50
C TRP A 138 -9.29 3.47 5.46
N ASN A 139 -9.93 3.12 4.34
CA ASN A 139 -11.38 3.20 4.17
C ASN A 139 -12.12 2.19 5.04
N LEU A 140 -11.47 1.10 5.44
CA LEU A 140 -11.99 0.14 6.42
C LEU A 140 -11.82 0.58 7.87
N GLY A 141 -11.27 1.78 8.10
CA GLY A 141 -11.09 2.41 9.41
C GLY A 141 -9.76 2.11 10.10
N SER A 142 -8.88 1.29 9.50
CA SER A 142 -7.58 0.95 10.07
C SER A 142 -6.48 1.89 9.59
N ILE A 143 -5.33 1.86 10.25
CA ILE A 143 -4.11 2.56 9.86
C ILE A 143 -3.16 1.54 9.22
N PRO A 144 -2.64 1.81 8.01
CA PRO A 144 -1.70 0.90 7.39
C PRO A 144 -0.32 0.95 8.06
N VAL A 145 0.27 -0.23 8.24
CA VAL A 145 1.68 -0.43 8.54
C VAL A 145 2.30 -1.10 7.33
N LEU A 146 3.29 -0.47 6.71
CA LEU A 146 3.96 -0.98 5.53
C LEU A 146 5.41 -1.30 5.86
N THR A 147 5.79 -2.57 5.75
CA THR A 147 7.20 -2.95 5.67
C THR A 147 7.71 -2.76 4.25
N TRP A 148 8.82 -2.05 4.12
CA TRP A 148 9.42 -1.72 2.84
C TRP A 148 10.83 -2.30 2.76
N GLU A 149 11.00 -3.28 1.88
CA GLU A 149 12.16 -4.19 1.87
C GLU A 149 13.11 -3.89 0.70
N PRO A 150 14.33 -3.37 0.94
CA PRO A 150 15.24 -2.97 -0.11
C PRO A 150 16.00 -4.15 -0.74
N TRP A 151 15.27 -4.99 -1.48
CA TRP A 151 15.84 -6.05 -2.32
C TRP A 151 16.49 -5.45 -3.57
N LEU A 152 17.74 -5.00 -3.45
CA LEU A 152 18.47 -4.32 -4.53
C LEU A 152 18.65 -5.18 -5.79
N THR A 153 18.56 -6.51 -5.64
CA THR A 153 18.63 -7.48 -6.72
C THR A 153 17.34 -7.62 -7.53
N ASP A 154 16.23 -6.98 -7.13
CA ASP A 154 14.94 -7.06 -7.83
C ASP A 154 14.72 -5.99 -8.92
N PHE A 155 15.74 -5.16 -9.19
CA PHE A 155 15.77 -4.26 -10.33
C PHE A 155 16.48 -4.92 -11.53
N GLU A 156 15.86 -4.98 -12.70
CA GLU A 156 16.48 -5.62 -13.86
C GLU A 156 17.54 -4.71 -14.50
N ASN A 157 18.74 -5.24 -14.76
CA ASN A 157 19.83 -4.46 -15.38
C ASN A 157 19.44 -3.87 -16.74
N VAL A 158 18.52 -4.50 -17.48
CA VAL A 158 18.04 -3.97 -18.78
C VAL A 158 17.31 -2.64 -18.64
N ASN A 159 16.64 -2.41 -17.51
CA ASN A 159 15.95 -1.16 -17.20
C ASN A 159 16.91 -0.15 -16.55
N HIS A 160 17.95 -0.64 -15.87
CA HIS A 160 18.87 0.15 -15.06
C HIS A 160 20.33 -0.16 -15.39
N PRO A 161 20.82 0.20 -16.60
CA PRO A 161 22.17 -0.17 -17.06
C PRO A 161 23.29 0.51 -16.27
N HIS A 162 22.97 1.54 -15.50
CA HIS A 162 23.90 2.24 -14.61
C HIS A 162 24.14 1.49 -13.28
N LEU A 163 23.24 0.57 -12.90
CA LEU A 163 23.41 -0.24 -11.69
C LEU A 163 24.35 -1.42 -11.94
N PRO A 164 25.12 -1.86 -10.92
CA PRO A 164 25.93 -3.07 -10.99
C PRO A 164 25.12 -4.32 -11.35
N LEU A 165 25.80 -5.41 -11.71
CA LEU A 165 25.15 -6.70 -11.94
C LEU A 165 24.37 -7.13 -10.69
N ARG A 166 23.19 -7.76 -10.87
CA ARG A 166 22.34 -8.21 -9.75
C ARG A 166 23.12 -9.00 -8.68
N THR A 167 24.06 -9.85 -9.09
CA THR A 167 24.91 -10.67 -8.21
C THR A 167 25.89 -9.87 -7.33
N GLU A 168 26.07 -8.57 -7.59
CA GLU A 168 27.05 -7.72 -6.92
C GLU A 168 26.40 -6.66 -6.01
N ARG A 169 25.07 -6.48 -6.08
CA ARG A 169 24.39 -5.32 -5.46
C ARG A 169 24.23 -5.42 -3.95
N ASP A 170 24.14 -6.63 -3.42
CA ASP A 170 23.91 -6.79 -1.98
C ASP A 170 25.15 -6.38 -1.17
N ARG A 171 26.35 -6.67 -1.67
CA ARG A 171 27.61 -6.35 -0.99
C ARG A 171 27.85 -4.83 -0.98
N GLY A 172 27.72 -4.20 0.18
CA GLY A 172 27.82 -2.75 0.32
C GLY A 172 26.65 -2.00 -0.31
N GLY A 173 25.51 -2.65 -0.49
CA GLY A 173 24.34 -2.11 -1.19
C GLY A 173 23.79 -0.80 -0.58
N PHE A 174 23.89 -0.62 0.74
CA PHE A 174 23.41 0.60 1.39
C PHE A 174 24.32 1.81 1.11
N GLY A 175 25.60 1.57 0.77
CA GLY A 175 26.45 2.60 0.21
C GLY A 175 25.91 3.13 -1.14
N ALA A 176 25.31 2.26 -1.96
CA ALA A 176 24.69 2.66 -3.24
C ALA A 176 23.41 3.48 -3.04
N ILE A 177 22.58 3.12 -2.06
CA ILE A 177 21.41 3.93 -1.67
C ILE A 177 21.86 5.34 -1.26
N THR A 178 22.90 5.45 -0.41
CA THR A 178 23.42 6.74 0.07
C THR A 178 23.94 7.64 -1.06
N ARG A 179 24.51 7.05 -2.12
CA ARG A 179 24.98 7.80 -3.30
C ARG A 179 23.85 8.29 -4.21
N GLY A 180 22.62 7.83 -3.99
CA GLY A 180 21.46 8.16 -4.81
C GLY A 180 21.26 7.25 -6.00
N ASP A 181 21.96 6.11 -6.07
CA ASP A 181 21.86 5.16 -7.19
C ASP A 181 20.41 4.62 -7.35
N TYR A 182 19.59 4.70 -6.29
CA TYR A 182 18.20 4.26 -6.26
C TYR A 182 17.17 5.41 -6.10
N ASP A 183 17.59 6.67 -6.25
CA ASP A 183 16.69 7.83 -6.03
C ASP A 183 15.51 7.82 -7.00
N PHE A 184 15.67 7.27 -8.21
CA PHE A 184 14.57 7.11 -9.17
C PHE A 184 13.36 6.35 -8.58
N TYR A 185 13.62 5.35 -7.75
CA TYR A 185 12.59 4.53 -7.11
C TYR A 185 12.09 5.16 -5.81
N ILE A 186 13.03 5.67 -4.99
CA ILE A 186 12.71 6.31 -3.71
C ILE A 186 11.84 7.55 -3.92
N ASP A 187 12.13 8.37 -4.92
CA ASP A 187 11.39 9.60 -5.22
C ASP A 187 9.98 9.31 -5.72
N ALA A 188 9.82 8.28 -6.57
CA ALA A 188 8.51 7.84 -7.02
C ALA A 188 7.65 7.40 -5.83
N TRP A 189 8.22 6.60 -4.93
CA TRP A 189 7.58 6.18 -3.68
C TRP A 189 7.26 7.35 -2.75
N ALA A 190 8.19 8.27 -2.58
CA ALA A 190 8.02 9.45 -1.73
C ALA A 190 6.89 10.37 -2.24
N SER A 191 6.81 10.58 -3.56
CA SER A 191 5.74 11.35 -4.20
C SER A 191 4.37 10.71 -3.99
N GLU A 192 4.25 9.40 -4.20
CA GLU A 192 3.00 8.66 -4.00
C GLU A 192 2.60 8.60 -2.51
N ALA A 193 3.57 8.47 -1.61
CA ALA A 193 3.33 8.54 -0.17
C ALA A 193 2.77 9.91 0.24
N ALA A 194 3.28 11.01 -0.32
CA ALA A 194 2.70 12.34 -0.11
C ALA A 194 1.27 12.45 -0.67
N ALA A 195 1.02 11.85 -1.84
CA ALA A 195 -0.29 11.84 -2.48
C ALA A 195 -1.34 11.01 -1.73
N PHE A 196 -0.93 10.02 -0.92
CA PHE A 196 -1.81 9.23 -0.07
C PHE A 196 -2.55 10.06 0.99
N LYS A 197 -1.96 11.17 1.46
CA LYS A 197 -2.55 12.19 2.37
C LYS A 197 -3.03 11.70 3.74
N HIS A 198 -3.00 10.40 4.02
CA HIS A 198 -3.38 9.82 5.29
C HIS A 198 -2.16 9.33 6.07
N PRO A 199 -2.19 9.36 7.42
CA PRO A 199 -1.11 8.81 8.22
C PRO A 199 -0.89 7.31 7.96
N MET A 200 0.38 6.93 7.82
CA MET A 200 0.81 5.54 7.66
C MET A 200 2.10 5.28 8.39
N PHE A 201 2.29 4.06 8.89
CA PHE A 201 3.59 3.61 9.40
C PHE A 201 4.40 3.01 8.26
N LEU A 202 5.65 3.45 8.11
CA LEU A 202 6.62 2.91 7.15
C LEU A 202 7.81 2.32 7.91
N ARG A 203 7.95 0.99 7.83
CA ARG A 203 8.99 0.19 8.46
C ARG A 203 10.01 -0.22 7.40
N PHE A 204 10.93 0.69 7.13
CA PHE A 204 11.99 0.52 6.13
C PHE A 204 13.13 -0.34 6.67
N ALA A 205 13.61 -1.29 5.87
CA ALA A 205 14.81 -2.10 6.13
C ALA A 205 14.85 -2.72 7.54
N HIS A 206 13.84 -3.54 7.86
CA HIS A 206 13.67 -4.11 9.19
C HIS A 206 14.64 -5.23 9.54
N GLU A 207 14.76 -5.57 10.83
CA GLU A 207 15.64 -6.65 11.31
C GLU A 207 17.09 -6.46 10.81
N MET A 208 17.55 -5.21 10.71
CA MET A 208 18.86 -4.88 10.13
C MET A 208 20.05 -5.36 10.94
N ASN A 209 19.81 -5.80 12.18
CA ASN A 209 20.78 -6.46 13.05
C ASN A 209 20.89 -7.97 12.76
N ASP A 210 20.00 -8.58 11.96
CA ASP A 210 20.07 -10.00 11.61
C ASP A 210 21.31 -10.26 10.74
N PRO A 211 22.28 -11.05 11.22
CA PRO A 211 23.55 -11.23 10.54
C PRO A 211 23.50 -12.12 9.30
N TYR A 212 22.38 -12.76 8.97
CA TYR A 212 22.35 -13.77 7.89
C TYR A 212 21.14 -13.67 6.96
N ARG A 213 20.02 -13.12 7.42
CA ARG A 213 18.74 -13.25 6.72
C ARG A 213 18.56 -12.26 5.58
N TYR A 214 18.87 -10.98 5.83
CA TYR A 214 18.50 -9.90 4.91
C TYR A 214 19.73 -9.25 4.29
N PRO A 215 19.70 -8.91 3.00
CA PRO A 215 20.86 -8.33 2.32
C PRO A 215 21.23 -6.95 2.85
N TRP A 216 20.33 -6.27 3.57
CA TRP A 216 20.58 -5.03 4.31
C TRP A 216 21.20 -5.22 5.70
N GLY A 217 21.47 -6.47 6.11
CA GLY A 217 22.12 -6.81 7.38
C GLY A 217 23.65 -6.60 7.40
N PRO A 218 24.31 -6.86 8.54
CA PRO A 218 25.71 -6.53 8.78
C PRO A 218 26.70 -7.44 8.06
N HIS A 219 26.27 -8.56 7.47
CA HIS A 219 27.15 -9.40 6.62
C HIS A 219 27.48 -8.74 5.28
N ASN A 220 26.65 -7.78 4.86
CA ASN A 220 26.79 -7.08 3.58
C ASN A 220 27.08 -5.59 3.75
N ASN A 221 26.69 -4.96 4.86
CA ASN A 221 26.75 -3.50 5.03
C ASN A 221 27.44 -3.12 6.33
N SER A 222 28.16 -1.99 6.32
CA SER A 222 28.67 -1.41 7.56
C SER A 222 27.55 -0.69 8.32
N VAL A 223 27.75 -0.48 9.62
CA VAL A 223 26.84 0.33 10.46
C VAL A 223 26.67 1.74 9.90
N VAL A 224 27.75 2.33 9.38
CA VAL A 224 27.75 3.68 8.79
C VAL A 224 26.90 3.70 7.53
N ASP A 225 27.10 2.74 6.61
CA ASP A 225 26.31 2.66 5.38
C ASP A 225 24.82 2.51 5.68
N PHE A 226 24.47 1.69 6.69
CA PHE A 226 23.07 1.53 7.07
C PHE A 226 22.44 2.85 7.55
N LEU A 227 23.13 3.54 8.47
CA LEU A 227 22.65 4.80 9.03
C LEU A 227 22.53 5.91 7.98
N GLU A 228 23.50 6.04 7.07
CA GLU A 228 23.48 7.05 6.03
C GLU A 228 22.40 6.78 4.98
N ALA A 229 22.22 5.53 4.55
CA ALA A 229 21.16 5.18 3.62
C ALA A 229 19.77 5.42 4.21
N TRP A 230 19.58 5.10 5.49
CA TRP A 230 18.30 5.37 6.15
C TRP A 230 18.08 6.89 6.28
N ARG A 231 19.07 7.69 6.69
CA ARG A 231 18.95 9.16 6.66
C ARG A 231 18.64 9.70 5.26
N HIS A 232 19.27 9.15 4.23
CA HIS A 232 19.04 9.54 2.84
C HIS A 232 17.60 9.29 2.40
N VAL A 233 17.09 8.06 2.59
CA VAL A 233 15.71 7.68 2.27
C VAL A 233 14.70 8.54 3.03
N TYR A 234 14.93 8.80 4.33
CA TYR A 234 14.13 9.73 5.12
C TYR A 234 14.09 11.12 4.46
N GLN A 235 15.26 11.67 4.10
CA GLN A 235 15.36 13.00 3.52
C GLN A 235 14.65 13.11 2.17
N ARG A 236 14.70 12.09 1.31
CA ARG A 236 13.96 12.06 0.04
C ARG A 236 12.45 12.22 0.26
N PHE A 237 11.89 11.51 1.24
CA PHE A 237 10.48 11.64 1.63
C PHE A 237 10.14 13.03 2.20
N GLN A 238 11.02 13.59 3.03
CA GLN A 238 10.83 14.95 3.54
C GLN A 238 10.84 15.99 2.42
N GLN A 239 11.72 15.83 1.42
CA GLN A 239 11.81 16.69 0.23
C GLN A 239 10.56 16.58 -0.66
N ALA A 240 10.00 15.37 -0.81
CA ALA A 240 8.74 15.16 -1.52
C ALA A 240 7.50 15.66 -0.77
N GLY A 241 7.66 16.08 0.49
CA GLY A 241 6.56 16.58 1.32
C GLY A 241 5.69 15.48 1.95
N ALA A 242 6.18 14.24 2.01
CA ALA A 242 5.48 13.08 2.59
C ALA A 242 5.42 13.12 4.14
N ARG A 243 4.88 14.21 4.70
CA ARG A 243 4.80 14.45 6.15
C ARG A 243 3.79 13.56 6.87
N ASN A 244 2.99 12.81 6.13
CA ASN A 244 2.04 11.81 6.62
C ASN A 244 2.68 10.47 6.99
N VAL A 245 3.98 10.28 6.73
CA VAL A 245 4.68 9.02 7.02
C VAL A 245 5.27 9.02 8.44
N LEU A 246 4.88 8.02 9.23
CA LEU A 246 5.50 7.67 10.51
C LEU A 246 6.58 6.60 10.30
N TRP A 247 7.82 6.99 10.50
CA TRP A 247 8.96 6.10 10.32
C TRP A 247 9.17 5.17 11.52
N VAL A 248 9.32 3.88 11.24
CA VAL A 248 9.49 2.82 12.24
C VAL A 248 10.90 2.26 12.15
N TRP A 249 11.70 2.44 13.20
CA TRP A 249 13.01 1.81 13.38
C TRP A 249 12.83 0.46 14.10
N SER A 250 13.17 -0.66 13.46
CA SER A 250 12.94 -2.01 14.00
C SER A 250 14.15 -2.93 13.80
N PRO A 251 15.06 -3.03 14.80
CA PRO A 251 16.02 -4.12 14.90
C PRO A 251 15.32 -5.44 15.30
#